data_AF-A0A1A9WQP1-F1
#
_entry.id   AF-A0A1A9WQP1-F1
#
_cell.length_a   1.000
_cell.length_b   1.000
_cell.length_c   1.000
_cell.angle_alpha   90.00
_cell.angle_beta   90.00
_cell.angle_gamma   90.00
#
_symmetry.space_group_name_H-M   'P 1'
#
loop_
_entity.id
_entity.type
_entity.pdbx_description
1 polymer ?
#
loop_
_entity_poly.entity_id
_entity_poly.type
_entity_poly.pdbx_seq_one_letter_code
_entity_poly.pdbx_strand_id
1 'polypeptide(L)'
;MELSPNADAVDIKPTLTADGLIKTSPTAPPPSAVNISTSGLTVARLDIEILPVIYDIIRCVEKDPLDNTTKQRESQECSQKILELQKRFESARNQIKQLPGIDYNKEEQLQKLELLHNQLTLKQQLIRKYKDIQF
;
A
#
# COMPACT_ATOMS: atom_id res chain seq x y z
N MET A 1 0.94 -0.51 58.70
CA MET A 1 0.60 -0.23 57.29
C MET A 1 1.84 0.35 56.67
N GLU A 2 2.59 -0.48 55.93
CA GLU A 2 2.72 -0.44 54.45
C GLU A 2 3.85 0.53 54.05
N LEU A 3 4.79 0.31 53.13
CA LEU A 3 5.35 -0.84 52.40
C LEU A 3 6.67 -0.31 51.79
N SER A 4 7.51 -1.25 51.36
CA SER A 4 8.86 -1.18 50.77
C SER A 4 9.18 -0.14 49.64
N PRO A 5 10.48 0.00 49.28
CA PRO A 5 11.07 1.08 48.49
C PRO A 5 11.11 0.76 46.98
N ASN A 6 11.33 1.76 46.13
CA ASN A 6 11.65 1.53 44.72
C ASN A 6 13.04 2.05 44.37
N ALA A 7 13.86 1.09 43.94
CA ALA A 7 15.26 1.20 43.56
C ALA A 7 15.44 1.78 42.16
N ASP A 8 16.63 2.35 41.97
CA ASP A 8 17.20 2.94 40.77
C ASP A 8 16.72 2.37 39.42
N ALA A 9 16.28 3.28 38.55
CA ALA A 9 16.09 3.02 37.13
C ALA A 9 17.45 2.87 36.44
N VAL A 10 17.82 1.64 36.11
CA VAL A 10 18.99 1.34 35.28
C VAL A 10 18.52 1.24 33.82
N ASP A 11 19.14 2.05 32.97
CA ASP A 11 19.05 2.04 31.51
C ASP A 11 19.42 0.64 30.96
N ILE A 12 18.45 -0.09 30.38
CA ILE A 12 18.70 -1.40 29.76
C ILE A 12 18.40 -1.30 28.27
N LYS A 13 19.49 -1.17 27.51
CA LYS A 13 19.53 -1.32 26.05
C LYS A 13 19.06 -2.72 25.66
N PRO A 14 18.39 -2.89 24.51
CA PRO A 14 18.00 -4.21 24.02
C PRO A 14 19.25 -5.03 23.70
N THR A 15 19.53 -6.02 24.53
CA THR A 15 20.57 -7.03 24.31
C THR A 15 20.01 -8.14 23.43
N LEU A 16 20.66 -8.35 22.28
CA LEU A 16 20.39 -9.46 21.38
C LEU A 16 21.08 -10.71 21.95
N THR A 17 20.32 -11.58 22.63
CA THR A 17 20.84 -12.83 23.20
C THR A 17 20.85 -13.94 22.15
N ALA A 18 21.94 -14.71 22.12
CA ALA A 18 22.37 -15.61 21.05
C ALA A 18 21.61 -16.96 20.92
N ASP A 19 20.44 -17.11 21.54
CA ASP A 19 19.60 -18.29 21.38
C ASP A 19 18.21 -17.82 20.92
N GLY A 20 17.90 -18.09 19.65
CA GLY A 20 16.69 -17.62 18.95
C GLY A 20 15.38 -18.25 19.43
N LEU A 21 15.15 -18.31 20.73
CA LEU A 21 13.90 -18.79 21.32
C LEU A 21 13.18 -17.62 22.02
N ILE A 22 12.13 -17.11 21.37
CA ILE A 22 11.14 -16.25 22.02
C ILE A 22 10.42 -17.04 23.13
N LYS A 23 10.71 -16.72 24.40
CA LYS A 23 9.95 -17.22 25.55
C LYS A 23 8.58 -16.53 25.58
N THR A 24 7.58 -17.15 24.95
CA THR A 24 6.18 -16.71 25.09
C THR A 24 5.55 -17.39 26.31
N SER A 25 5.40 -16.65 27.42
CA SER A 25 4.39 -16.98 28.44
C SER A 25 2.98 -16.70 27.87
N PRO A 26 1.92 -17.40 28.32
CA PRO A 26 0.68 -17.49 27.58
C PRO A 26 -0.27 -16.35 27.96
N THR A 27 -0.31 -15.27 27.18
CA THR A 27 -1.47 -14.38 26.98
C THR A 27 -1.08 -13.37 25.90
N ALA A 28 -1.19 -13.78 24.63
CA ALA A 28 -1.22 -12.86 23.50
C ALA A 28 -1.93 -13.58 22.34
N PRO A 29 -2.82 -12.89 21.60
CA PRO A 29 -3.52 -13.48 20.48
C PRO A 29 -2.51 -13.97 19.42
N PRO A 30 -2.83 -15.02 18.65
CA PRO A 30 -1.91 -15.64 17.72
C PRO A 30 -1.39 -14.63 16.69
N PRO A 31 -0.17 -14.80 16.16
CA PRO A 31 0.30 -14.00 15.03
C PRO A 31 -0.66 -14.24 13.88
N SER A 32 -1.45 -13.22 13.57
CA SER A 32 -2.38 -13.21 12.45
C SER A 32 -1.66 -13.76 11.24
N ALA A 33 -2.13 -14.90 10.74
CA ALA A 33 -1.68 -15.45 9.48
C ALA A 33 -1.85 -14.33 8.44
N VAL A 34 -0.73 -13.75 8.02
CA VAL A 34 -0.73 -12.77 6.94
C VAL A 34 -1.16 -13.55 5.71
N ASN A 35 -2.44 -13.43 5.39
CA ASN A 35 -3.09 -14.08 4.28
C ASN A 35 -2.53 -13.39 3.02
N ILE A 36 -1.47 -13.95 2.43
CA ILE A 36 -0.88 -13.43 1.20
C ILE A 36 -1.75 -13.92 0.04
N SER A 37 -2.91 -13.29 -0.13
CA SER A 37 -3.69 -13.36 -1.37
C SER A 37 -3.12 -12.33 -2.34
N THR A 38 -2.06 -12.70 -3.05
CA THR A 38 -1.31 -11.85 -4.00
C THR A 38 -1.93 -11.75 -5.40
N SER A 39 -3.25 -11.88 -5.52
CA SER A 39 -4.01 -11.43 -6.70
C SER A 39 -4.28 -9.91 -6.63
N GLY A 40 -3.30 -9.13 -6.17
CA GLY A 40 -3.42 -7.69 -5.91
C GLY A 40 -3.24 -6.84 -7.16
N LEU A 41 -4.01 -5.74 -7.22
CA LEU A 41 -3.85 -4.66 -8.19
C LEU A 41 -2.38 -4.15 -8.17
N THR A 42 -1.75 -4.04 -9.34
CA THR A 42 -0.38 -3.50 -9.48
C THR A 42 -0.41 -2.19 -10.25
N VAL A 43 0.65 -1.38 -10.10
CA VAL A 43 0.76 -0.08 -10.79
C VAL A 43 0.59 -0.21 -12.30
N ALA A 44 1.14 -1.27 -12.90
CA ALA A 44 1.03 -1.53 -14.34
C ALA A 44 -0.39 -1.88 -14.81
N ARG A 45 -1.32 -2.18 -13.90
CA ARG A 45 -2.72 -2.50 -14.19
C ARG A 45 -3.69 -1.35 -13.89
N LEU A 46 -3.17 -0.20 -13.46
CA LEU A 46 -4.01 0.97 -13.21
C LEU A 46 -4.49 1.54 -14.55
N ASP A 47 -5.80 1.66 -14.69
CA ASP A 47 -6.43 2.29 -15.84
C ASP A 47 -6.66 3.77 -15.51
N ILE A 48 -5.64 4.60 -15.78
CA ILE A 48 -5.63 6.04 -15.52
C ILE A 48 -5.29 6.79 -16.81
N GLU A 49 -6.25 6.81 -17.73
CA GLU A 49 -6.16 7.61 -18.96
C GLU A 49 -6.94 8.92 -18.80
N ILE A 50 -6.22 10.03 -18.60
CA ILE A 50 -6.82 11.38 -18.48
C ILE A 50 -6.48 12.31 -19.65
N LEU A 51 -5.38 12.04 -20.36
CA LEU A 51 -4.87 12.92 -21.41
C LEU A 51 -5.85 13.11 -22.58
N PRO A 52 -6.57 12.08 -23.06
CA PRO A 52 -7.56 12.27 -24.11
C PRO A 52 -8.65 13.28 -23.72
N VAL A 53 -9.17 13.17 -22.49
CA VAL A 53 -10.20 14.09 -21.97
C VAL A 53 -9.65 15.51 -21.81
N ILE A 54 -8.42 15.66 -21.33
CA ILE A 54 -7.75 16.97 -21.20
C ILE A 54 -7.58 17.63 -22.58
N TYR A 55 -7.07 16.88 -23.55
CA TYR A 55 -6.93 17.37 -24.93
C TYR A 55 -8.27 17.83 -25.49
N ASP A 56 -9.32 17.05 -25.27
CA ASP A 56 -10.67 17.34 -25.70
C ASP A 56 -11.28 18.58 -25.05
N ILE A 57 -10.91 18.89 -23.80
CA ILE A 57 -11.30 20.13 -23.10
C ILE A 57 -10.55 21.31 -23.72
N ILE A 58 -9.22 21.22 -23.88
CA ILE A 58 -8.40 22.28 -24.49
C ILE A 58 -8.97 22.65 -25.86
N ARG A 59 -9.20 21.64 -26.71
CA ARG A 59 -9.79 21.83 -28.04
C ARG A 59 -11.18 22.46 -27.99
N CYS A 60 -11.97 22.15 -26.96
CA CYS A 60 -13.31 22.72 -26.80
C CYS A 60 -13.27 24.19 -26.37
N VAL A 61 -12.26 24.58 -25.58
CA VAL A 61 -12.08 25.96 -25.11
C VAL A 61 -11.45 26.84 -26.20
N GLU A 62 -10.57 26.28 -27.02
CA GLU A 62 -9.91 26.99 -28.13
C GLU A 62 -10.81 27.17 -29.37
N LYS A 63 -11.97 26.50 -29.41
CA LYS A 63 -12.86 26.56 -30.57
C LYS A 63 -13.64 27.89 -30.57
N ASP A 64 -13.50 28.67 -31.64
CA ASP A 64 -14.31 29.86 -31.86
C ASP A 64 -15.73 29.47 -32.33
N PRO A 65 -16.79 29.82 -31.57
CA PRO A 65 -18.16 29.47 -31.95
C PRO A 65 -18.66 30.38 -33.09
N LEU A 66 -19.30 29.77 -34.09
CA LEU A 66 -19.79 30.46 -35.29
C LEU A 66 -21.07 31.29 -35.02
N ASP A 67 -21.89 30.86 -34.05
CA ASP A 67 -23.16 31.49 -33.65
C ASP A 67 -23.54 31.16 -32.19
N ASN A 68 -24.54 31.86 -31.64
CA ASN A 68 -24.94 31.71 -30.23
C ASN A 68 -25.53 30.33 -29.88
N THR A 69 -26.23 29.68 -30.81
CA THR A 69 -26.79 28.33 -30.58
C THR A 69 -25.66 27.31 -30.54
N THR A 70 -24.70 27.41 -31.46
CA THR A 70 -23.48 26.59 -31.48
C THR A 70 -22.65 26.80 -30.22
N LYS A 71 -22.45 28.06 -29.78
CA LYS A 71 -21.75 28.40 -28.54
C LYS A 71 -22.36 27.73 -27.31
N GLN A 72 -23.69 27.75 -27.19
CA GLN A 72 -24.38 27.19 -26.03
C GLN A 72 -24.24 25.67 -25.98
N ARG A 73 -24.36 25.00 -27.13
CA ARG A 73 -24.15 23.56 -27.25
C ARG A 73 -22.71 23.17 -26.91
N GLU A 74 -21.73 23.84 -27.49
CA GLU A 74 -20.30 23.55 -27.27
C GLU A 74 -19.89 23.79 -25.81
N SER A 75 -20.41 24.85 -25.18
CA SER A 75 -20.21 25.11 -23.76
C SER A 75 -20.75 23.97 -22.88
N GLN A 76 -21.91 23.41 -23.24
CA GLN A 76 -22.50 22.26 -22.54
C GLN A 76 -21.68 20.99 -22.75
N GLU A 77 -21.20 20.73 -23.97
CA GLU A 77 -20.31 19.60 -24.28
C GLU A 77 -18.95 19.74 -23.54
N CYS A 78 -18.39 20.95 -23.47
CA CYS A 78 -17.19 21.25 -22.68
C CYS A 78 -17.39 20.95 -21.20
N SER A 79 -18.50 21.43 -20.64
CA SER A 79 -18.86 21.21 -19.24
C SER A 79 -18.98 19.72 -18.90
N GLN A 80 -19.54 18.92 -19.82
CA GLN A 80 -19.59 17.46 -19.66
C GLN A 80 -18.20 16.81 -19.65
N LYS A 81 -17.28 17.24 -20.51
CA LYS A 81 -15.89 16.75 -20.53
C LYS A 81 -15.15 17.08 -19.23
N ILE A 82 -15.39 18.26 -18.64
CA ILE A 82 -14.84 18.63 -17.34
C ILE A 82 -15.35 17.69 -16.23
N LEU A 83 -16.65 17.38 -16.23
CA LEU A 83 -17.23 16.42 -15.28
C LEU A 83 -16.67 15.00 -15.49
N GLU A 84 -16.46 14.58 -16.74
CA GLU A 84 -15.79 13.31 -17.02
C GLU A 84 -14.39 13.29 -16.43
N LEU A 85 -13.59 14.34 -16.64
CA LEU A 85 -12.24 14.44 -16.08
C LEU A 85 -12.25 14.34 -14.55
N GLN A 86 -13.18 15.02 -13.88
CA GLN A 86 -13.34 14.92 -12.42
C GLN A 86 -13.64 13.48 -12.00
N LYS A 87 -14.53 12.77 -12.71
CA LYS A 87 -14.85 11.37 -12.43
C LYS A 87 -13.66 10.45 -12.65
N ARG A 88 -12.85 10.70 -13.70
CA ARG A 88 -11.61 9.94 -13.97
C ARG A 88 -10.59 10.13 -12.85
N PHE A 89 -10.41 11.35 -12.34
CA PHE A 89 -9.55 11.61 -11.18
C PHE A 89 -10.02 10.89 -9.93
N GLU A 90 -11.33 10.90 -9.66
CA GLU A 90 -11.86 10.22 -8.49
C GLU A 90 -11.70 8.69 -8.61
N SER A 91 -11.95 8.13 -9.80
CA SER A 91 -11.67 6.72 -10.07
C SER A 91 -10.20 6.39 -9.87
N ALA A 92 -9.28 7.19 -10.41
CA ALA A 92 -7.84 7.00 -10.26
C ALA A 92 -7.40 7.04 -8.79
N ARG A 93 -7.91 8.00 -8.00
CA ARG A 93 -7.66 8.07 -6.55
C ARG A 93 -8.13 6.81 -5.83
N ASN A 94 -9.31 6.31 -6.19
CA ASN A 94 -9.86 5.09 -5.60
C ASN A 94 -9.04 3.85 -5.99
N GLN A 95 -8.58 3.74 -7.23
CA GLN A 95 -7.68 2.65 -7.64
C GLN A 95 -6.33 2.71 -6.91
N ILE A 96 -5.75 3.90 -6.77
CA ILE A 96 -4.47 4.11 -6.06
C ILE A 96 -4.59 3.69 -4.59
N LYS A 97 -5.70 4.03 -3.91
CA LYS A 97 -5.95 3.62 -2.52
C LYS A 97 -6.04 2.11 -2.32
N GLN A 98 -6.36 1.35 -3.37
CA GLN A 98 -6.41 -0.11 -3.32
C GLN A 98 -5.05 -0.76 -3.60
N LEU A 99 -4.00 0.02 -3.89
CA LEU A 99 -2.67 -0.53 -4.10
C LEU A 99 -2.10 -1.07 -2.79
N PRO A 100 -1.57 -2.31 -2.79
CA PRO A 100 -0.96 -2.86 -1.61
C PRO A 100 0.27 -2.03 -1.23
N GLY A 101 0.41 -1.76 0.06
CA GLY A 101 1.58 -1.05 0.58
C GLY A 101 1.38 0.46 0.79
N ILE A 102 0.29 1.05 0.29
CA ILE A 102 0.09 2.51 0.33
C ILE A 102 -0.11 3.08 1.74
N ASP A 103 -0.54 2.25 2.69
CA ASP A 103 -0.74 2.62 4.09
C ASP A 103 0.56 2.69 4.89
N TYR A 104 1.67 2.21 4.33
CA TYR A 104 2.96 2.15 5.01
C TYR A 104 3.87 3.28 4.55
N ASN A 105 4.64 3.83 5.50
CA ASN A 105 5.74 4.71 5.15
C ASN A 105 6.91 3.90 4.56
N LYS A 106 7.87 4.60 3.95
CA LYS A 106 9.02 3.97 3.28
C LYS A 106 9.81 3.02 4.19
N GLU A 107 10.04 3.42 5.44
CA GLU A 107 10.83 2.63 6.39
C GLU A 107 10.10 1.34 6.79
N GLU A 108 8.79 1.44 7.05
CA GLU A 108 7.93 0.28 7.33
C GLU A 108 7.88 -0.70 6.15
N GLN A 109 7.80 -0.19 4.91
CA GLN A 109 7.83 -1.03 3.71
C GLN A 109 9.15 -1.80 3.60
N LEU A 110 10.28 -1.12 3.86
CA LEU A 110 11.61 -1.74 3.81
C LEU A 110 11.79 -2.79 4.92
N GLN A 111 11.36 -2.49 6.14
CA GLN A 111 11.41 -3.43 7.25
C GLN A 111 10.57 -4.68 6.98
N LYS A 112 9.37 -4.51 6.41
CA LYS A 112 8.50 -5.63 6.03
C LYS A 112 9.11 -6.48 4.92
N LEU A 113 9.78 -5.85 3.96
CA LEU A 113 10.51 -6.53 2.90
C LEU A 113 11.66 -7.38 3.46
N GLU A 114 12.46 -6.82 4.37
CA GLU A 114 13.55 -7.54 5.03
C GLU A 114 13.02 -8.75 5.82
N LEU A 115 11.93 -8.56 6.58
CA LEU A 115 11.30 -9.64 7.34
C LEU A 115 10.81 -10.77 6.42
N LEU A 116 10.22 -10.43 5.27
CA LEU A 116 9.80 -11.42 4.27
C LEU A 116 11.00 -12.18 3.67
N HIS A 117 12.10 -11.50 3.39
CA HIS A 117 13.35 -12.13 2.92
C HIS A 117 13.92 -13.11 3.95
N ASN A 118 13.95 -12.72 5.22
CA ASN A 118 14.42 -13.56 6.31
C ASN A 118 13.51 -14.79 6.48
N GLN A 119 12.20 -14.59 6.45
CA GLN A 119 11.23 -15.69 6.53
C GLN A 119 11.37 -16.67 5.36
N LEU A 120 11.53 -16.16 4.14
CA LEU A 120 11.75 -16.98 2.95
C LEU A 120 13.04 -17.82 3.08
N THR A 121 14.14 -17.20 3.52
CA THR A 121 15.42 -17.86 3.72
C THR A 121 15.31 -18.98 4.74
N LEU A 122 14.70 -18.70 5.89
CA LEU A 122 14.49 -19.70 6.95
C LEU A 122 13.62 -20.87 6.45
N LYS A 123 12.51 -20.57 5.76
CA LYS A 123 11.64 -21.60 5.16
C LYS A 123 12.40 -22.46 4.15
N GLN A 124 13.25 -21.87 3.31
CA GLN A 124 14.08 -22.62 2.36
C GLN A 124 15.10 -23.52 3.07
N GLN A 125 15.79 -23.01 4.10
CA GLN A 125 16.73 -23.82 4.89
C GLN A 125 16.02 -25.01 5.53
N LEU A 126 14.84 -24.78 6.10
CA LEU A 126 14.04 -25.83 6.71
C LEU A 126 13.64 -26.91 5.70
N ILE A 127 13.16 -26.50 4.52
CA ILE A 127 12.83 -27.45 3.43
C ILE A 127 14.06 -28.25 3.01
N ARG A 128 15.24 -27.63 2.90
CA ARG A 128 16.49 -28.34 2.58
C ARG A 128 16.83 -29.37 3.66
N LYS A 129 16.80 -28.99 4.94
CA LYS A 129 17.03 -29.90 6.06
C LYS A 129 16.10 -31.11 6.02
N TYR A 130 14.80 -30.91 5.80
CA TYR A 130 13.86 -32.03 5.70
C TYR A 130 14.07 -32.89 4.46
N LYS A 131 14.50 -32.33 3.33
CA LYS A 131 14.90 -33.11 2.16
C LYS A 131 16.14 -33.95 2.42
N ASP A 132 17.15 -33.39 3.09
CA ASP A 132 18.41 -34.08 3.38
C ASP A 132 18.26 -35.20 4.44
N ILE A 133 17.21 -35.15 5.28
CA ILE A 133 16.92 -36.16 6.32
C ILE A 133 16.05 -37.32 5.79
N GLN A 134 15.36 -37.14 4.66
CA GLN A 134 14.46 -38.14 4.06
C GLN A 134 15.14 -39.04 3.02
N PHE A 135 16.48 -39.00 2.93
CA PHE A 135 17.34 -39.88 2.13
C PHE A 135 18.53 -40.34 2.97
#